data_AF-X0VVD4-F1
#
_entry.id   AF-X0VVD4-F1
#
_cell.length_a   1.000
_cell.length_b   1.000
_cell.length_c   1.000
_cell.angle_alpha   90.00
_cell.angle_beta   90.00
_cell.angle_gamma   90.00
#
_symmetry.space_group_name_H-M   'P 1'
#
loop_
_entity.id
_entity.type
_entity.pdbx_description
1 polymer ?
#
loop_
_entity_poly.entity_id
_entity_poly.type
_entity_poly.pdbx_seq_one_letter_code
_entity_poly.pdbx_strand_id
1 'polypeptide(L)'
;MLVALPETTPVNEVIETAFALEDDVGVQLGPVVVNIVDDGAPLPDDDAARAAVADLDDETAALLMDAAAFRRSRREMESEELARLAAELPIPQVHLPARLVAGLTPADIEVLAGVISDG
;
A
#
# COMPACT_ATOMS: atom_id res chain seq x y z
N MET A 1 -17.41 7.13 0.00
CA MET A 1 -16.18 6.34 0.20
C MET A 1 -15.45 6.30 -1.12
N LEU A 2 -14.16 6.60 -1.12
CA LEU A 2 -13.27 6.52 -2.28
C LEU A 2 -12.23 5.42 -2.03
N VAL A 3 -11.65 4.87 -3.10
CA VAL A 3 -10.64 3.82 -3.02
C VAL A 3 -9.45 4.20 -3.90
N ALA A 4 -8.23 4.09 -3.39
CA ALA A 4 -6.99 4.30 -4.13
C ALA A 4 -5.94 3.24 -3.79
N LEU A 5 -4.96 3.06 -4.69
CA LEU A 5 -3.70 2.43 -4.33
C LEU A 5 -2.77 3.45 -3.65
N PRO A 6 -1.83 3.02 -2.80
CA PRO A 6 -0.81 3.89 -2.20
C PRO A 6 0.28 4.29 -3.21
N GLU A 7 -0.14 4.90 -4.32
CA GLU A 7 0.73 5.29 -5.44
C GLU A 7 0.43 6.75 -5.82
N THR A 8 1.40 7.45 -6.42
CA THR A 8 1.30 8.90 -6.70
C THR A 8 0.06 9.28 -7.49
N THR A 9 -0.21 8.62 -8.62
CA THR A 9 -1.35 8.97 -9.46
C THR A 9 -2.69 8.69 -8.77
N PRO A 10 -2.96 7.48 -8.23
CA PRO A 10 -4.22 7.21 -7.52
C PRO A 10 -4.45 8.10 -6.30
N VAL A 11 -3.41 8.46 -5.54
CA VAL A 11 -3.54 9.39 -4.41
C VAL A 11 -3.92 10.78 -4.89
N ASN A 12 -3.27 11.30 -5.94
CA ASN A 12 -3.66 12.58 -6.53
C ASN A 12 -5.12 12.56 -7.00
N GLU A 13 -5.53 11.51 -7.72
CA GLU A 13 -6.89 11.38 -8.23
C GLU A 13 -7.93 11.36 -7.11
N VAL A 14 -7.66 10.67 -5.99
CA VAL A 14 -8.58 10.64 -4.84
C VAL A 14 -8.67 12.00 -4.15
N ILE A 15 -7.56 12.72 -3.99
CA ILE A 15 -7.56 14.06 -3.40
C ILE A 15 -8.38 15.03 -4.27
N GLU A 16 -8.11 15.06 -5.58
CA GLU A 16 -8.84 15.92 -6.53
C GLU A 16 -10.33 15.58 -6.57
N THR A 17 -10.66 14.28 -6.60
CA THR A 17 -12.06 13.82 -6.58
C THR A 17 -12.75 14.20 -5.27
N ALA A 18 -12.05 14.11 -4.14
CA ALA A 18 -12.63 14.43 -2.85
C ALA A 18 -13.01 15.91 -2.74
N PHE A 19 -12.10 16.81 -3.16
CA PHE A 19 -12.39 18.25 -3.18
C PHE A 19 -13.52 18.59 -4.16
N ALA A 20 -13.54 17.99 -5.35
CA ALA A 20 -14.62 18.22 -6.32
C ALA A 20 -16.00 17.80 -5.77
N LEU A 21 -16.08 16.69 -5.03
CA LEU A 21 -17.33 16.22 -4.43
C LEU A 21 -17.81 17.13 -3.27
N GLU A 22 -16.89 17.67 -2.48
CA GLU A 22 -17.21 18.62 -1.42
C GLU A 22 -17.70 19.95 -2.01
N ASP A 23 -16.99 20.50 -2.99
CA ASP A 23 -17.27 21.81 -3.58
C ASP A 23 -18.52 21.81 -4.48
N ASP A 24 -18.67 20.82 -5.36
CA ASP A 24 -19.73 20.81 -6.37
C ASP A 24 -21.04 20.17 -5.89
N VAL A 25 -20.94 19.22 -4.96
CA VAL A 25 -22.09 18.37 -4.56
C VAL A 25 -22.46 18.57 -3.09
N GLY A 26 -21.55 19.07 -2.25
CA GLY A 26 -21.81 19.33 -0.83
C GLY A 26 -22.04 18.06 0.00
N VAL A 27 -21.48 16.92 -0.43
CA VAL A 27 -21.63 15.64 0.28
C VAL A 27 -20.46 15.39 1.21
N GLN A 28 -20.76 14.85 2.40
CA GLN A 28 -19.72 14.39 3.31
C GLN A 28 -19.19 13.03 2.86
N LEU A 29 -17.88 12.93 2.67
CA LEU A 29 -17.23 11.67 2.39
C LEU A 29 -17.09 10.85 3.67
N GLY A 30 -17.42 9.56 3.57
CA GLY A 30 -16.94 8.56 4.53
C GLY A 30 -15.43 8.30 4.36
N PRO A 31 -14.87 7.30 5.04
CA PRO A 31 -13.45 6.98 4.97
C PRO A 31 -12.92 6.79 3.54
N VAL A 32 -11.63 7.00 3.35
CA VAL A 32 -10.91 6.56 2.15
C VAL A 32 -10.32 5.18 2.41
N VAL A 33 -10.54 4.27 1.48
CA VAL A 33 -9.90 2.95 1.51
C VAL A 33 -8.61 3.03 0.71
N VAL A 34 -7.48 2.80 1.36
CA VAL A 34 -6.21 2.61 0.67
C VAL A 34 -5.99 1.11 0.49
N ASN A 35 -6.06 0.66 -0.75
CA ASN A 35 -6.04 -0.75 -1.10
C ASN A 35 -4.64 -1.24 -1.46
N ILE A 36 -4.35 -2.52 -1.18
CA ILE A 36 -3.06 -3.16 -1.50
C ILE A 36 -1.88 -2.48 -0.79
N VAL A 37 -2.06 -2.09 0.47
CA VAL A 37 -0.95 -1.58 1.30
C VAL A 37 -0.03 -2.73 1.67
N ASP A 38 1.28 -2.60 1.40
CA ASP A 38 2.26 -3.62 1.79
C ASP A 38 2.70 -3.46 3.25
N ASP A 39 1.90 -3.98 4.17
CA ASP A 39 2.11 -4.01 5.62
C ASP A 39 2.82 -5.28 6.14
N GLY A 40 3.33 -6.14 5.24
CA GLY A 40 4.04 -7.37 5.59
C GLY A 40 5.32 -7.14 6.43
N ALA A 41 6.05 -8.22 6.71
CA ALA A 41 7.23 -8.18 7.59
C ALA A 41 8.21 -7.01 7.29
N PRO A 42 8.86 -6.42 8.32
CA PRO A 42 9.87 -5.39 8.12
C PRO A 42 10.93 -5.83 7.10
N LEU A 43 11.31 -4.93 6.20
CA LEU A 43 12.31 -5.23 5.19
C LEU A 43 13.70 -5.27 5.84
N PRO A 44 14.56 -6.24 5.48
CA PRO A 44 15.94 -6.26 5.95
C PRO A 44 16.70 -5.04 5.41
N ASP A 45 17.65 -4.55 6.21
CA ASP A 45 18.66 -3.63 5.71
C ASP A 45 19.63 -4.34 4.75
N ASP A 46 20.51 -3.58 4.11
CA ASP A 46 21.41 -4.13 3.09
C ASP A 46 22.40 -5.14 3.65
N ASP A 47 22.81 -5.00 4.91
CA ASP A 47 23.76 -5.91 5.55
C ASP A 47 23.09 -7.24 5.86
N ALA A 48 21.88 -7.22 6.41
CA ALA A 48 21.06 -8.41 6.65
C ALA A 48 20.67 -9.11 5.34
N ALA A 49 20.32 -8.36 4.30
CA ALA A 49 20.02 -8.92 2.99
C ALA A 49 21.25 -9.62 2.37
N ARG A 50 22.43 -8.98 2.41
CA ARG A 50 23.68 -9.59 1.93
C ARG A 50 24.06 -10.84 2.72
N ALA A 51 23.89 -10.83 4.05
CA ALA A 51 24.15 -12.00 4.88
C ALA A 51 23.21 -13.17 4.54
N ALA A 52 21.94 -12.89 4.24
CA ALA A 52 20.95 -13.92 3.94
C ALA A 52 21.21 -14.67 2.62
N VAL A 53 21.94 -14.06 1.68
CA VAL A 53 22.26 -14.65 0.38
C VAL A 53 23.71 -15.14 0.27
N ALA A 54 24.50 -15.06 1.35
CA ALA A 54 25.95 -15.30 1.32
C ALA A 54 26.35 -16.73 0.90
N ASP A 55 25.47 -17.70 1.12
CA ASP A 55 25.70 -19.11 0.78
C ASP A 55 25.10 -19.51 -0.59
N LEU A 56 24.54 -18.55 -1.34
CA LEU A 56 23.95 -18.77 -2.66
C LEU A 56 24.97 -18.51 -3.78
N ASP A 57 24.67 -19.00 -4.98
CA ASP A 57 25.42 -18.62 -6.17
C ASP A 57 25.18 -17.15 -6.55
N ASP A 58 26.13 -16.56 -7.27
CA ASP A 58 26.13 -15.13 -7.60
C ASP A 58 24.87 -14.68 -8.36
N GLU A 59 24.33 -15.54 -9.24
CA GLU A 59 23.14 -15.20 -10.05
C GLU A 59 21.89 -15.15 -9.16
N THR A 60 21.67 -16.17 -8.33
CA THR A 60 20.57 -16.20 -7.37
C THR A 60 20.68 -15.09 -6.34
N ALA A 61 21.89 -14.83 -5.82
CA ALA A 61 22.13 -13.77 -4.85
C ALA A 61 21.80 -12.39 -5.45
N ALA A 62 22.24 -12.10 -6.68
CA ALA A 62 21.94 -10.86 -7.36
C ALA A 62 20.43 -10.68 -7.57
N LEU A 63 19.73 -11.72 -8.04
CA LEU A 63 18.28 -11.68 -8.26
C LEU A 63 17.50 -11.37 -6.97
N LEU A 64 17.86 -11.99 -5.85
CA LEU A 64 17.21 -11.76 -4.57
C LEU A 64 17.50 -10.36 -4.00
N MET A 65 18.73 -9.86 -4.18
CA MET A 65 19.09 -8.50 -3.79
C MET A 65 18.30 -7.46 -4.60
N ASP A 66 18.15 -7.66 -5.92
CA ASP A 66 17.34 -6.79 -6.77
C ASP A 66 15.85 -6.82 -6.37
N ALA A 67 15.32 -8.00 -6.04
CA ALA A 67 13.95 -8.14 -5.55
C ALA A 67 13.73 -7.44 -4.20
N ALA A 68 14.70 -7.51 -3.29
CA ALA A 68 14.66 -6.81 -2.01
C ALA A 68 14.71 -5.28 -2.21
N ALA A 69 15.60 -4.80 -3.07
CA ALA A 69 15.69 -3.37 -3.41
C ALA A 69 14.39 -2.85 -4.04
N PHE A 70 13.81 -3.62 -4.97
CA PHE A 70 12.52 -3.29 -5.59
C PHE A 70 11.40 -3.18 -4.57
N ARG A 71 11.27 -4.17 -3.66
CA ARG A 71 10.23 -4.13 -2.61
C ARG A 71 10.43 -2.96 -1.66
N ARG A 72 11.68 -2.61 -1.32
CA ARG A 72 12.00 -1.45 -0.48
C ARG A 72 11.57 -0.16 -1.13
N SER A 73 11.96 0.06 -2.38
CA SER A 73 11.57 1.26 -3.13
C SER A 73 10.04 1.40 -3.22
N ARG A 74 9.30 0.29 -3.41
CA ARG A 74 7.83 0.31 -3.37
C ARG A 74 7.29 0.76 -2.02
N ARG A 75 7.74 0.16 -0.91
CA ARG A 75 7.26 0.55 0.43
C ARG A 75 7.61 1.98 0.83
N GLU A 76 8.76 2.47 0.39
CA GLU A 76 9.15 3.87 0.58
C GLU A 76 8.15 4.80 -0.13
N MET A 77 7.85 4.53 -1.41
CA MET A 77 6.82 5.27 -2.15
C MET A 77 5.45 5.18 -1.48
N GLU A 78 4.99 3.99 -1.10
CA GLU A 78 3.70 3.82 -0.42
C GLU A 78 3.61 4.64 0.87
N SER A 79 4.68 4.63 1.68
CA SER A 79 4.77 5.41 2.91
C SER A 79 4.66 6.92 2.65
N GLU A 80 5.36 7.44 1.63
CA GLU A 80 5.32 8.86 1.27
C GLU A 80 3.92 9.27 0.81
N GLU A 81 3.28 8.45 -0.01
CA GLU A 81 1.95 8.69 -0.56
C GLU A 81 0.85 8.61 0.51
N LEU A 82 0.94 7.64 1.43
CA LEU A 82 0.07 7.55 2.60
C LEU A 82 0.18 8.78 3.50
N ALA A 83 1.42 9.26 3.74
CA ALA A 83 1.65 10.47 4.51
C ALA A 83 1.08 11.72 3.81
N ARG A 84 1.23 11.82 2.48
CA ARG A 84 0.63 12.91 1.69
C ARG A 84 -0.89 12.89 1.76
N LEU A 85 -1.51 11.73 1.54
CA LEU A 85 -2.96 11.57 1.61
C LEU A 85 -3.50 11.97 2.99
N ALA A 86 -2.83 11.57 4.08
CA ALA A 86 -3.24 11.92 5.43
C ALA A 86 -3.14 13.42 5.73
N ALA A 87 -2.15 14.09 5.13
CA ALA A 87 -1.96 15.53 5.30
C ALA A 87 -2.97 16.36 4.49
N GLU A 88 -3.26 15.94 3.26
CA GLU A 88 -4.13 16.69 2.34
C GLU A 88 -5.62 16.39 2.52
N LEU A 89 -5.97 15.18 2.95
CA LEU A 89 -7.35 14.75 3.13
C LEU A 89 -7.55 14.18 4.55
N PRO A 90 -7.85 15.04 5.55
CA PRO A 90 -7.89 14.68 6.97
C PRO A 90 -9.20 13.95 7.34
N ILE A 91 -9.55 12.91 6.58
CA ILE A 91 -10.64 11.97 6.86
C ILE A 91 -10.06 10.59 7.21
N PRO A 92 -10.82 9.73 7.92
CA PRO A 92 -10.33 8.41 8.29
C PRO A 92 -9.87 7.61 7.08
N GLN A 93 -8.78 6.86 7.25
CA GLN A 93 -8.27 5.92 6.24
C GLN A 93 -8.42 4.49 6.73
N VAL A 94 -8.88 3.61 5.85
CA VAL A 94 -8.89 2.16 6.05
C VAL A 94 -7.86 1.55 5.13
N HIS A 95 -6.82 0.93 5.68
CA HIS A 95 -5.75 0.31 4.89
C HIS A 95 -6.04 -1.17 4.70
N LEU A 96 -6.26 -1.59 3.46
CA LEU A 96 -6.45 -3.00 3.12
C LEU A 96 -5.11 -3.63 2.74
N PRO A 97 -4.72 -4.73 3.38
CA PRO A 97 -3.41 -5.34 3.16
C PRO A 97 -3.31 -5.97 1.77
N ALA A 98 -2.13 -5.89 1.18
CA ALA A 98 -1.81 -6.57 -0.06
C ALA A 98 -1.96 -8.10 0.09
N ARG A 99 -2.76 -8.71 -0.80
CA ARG A 99 -2.86 -10.17 -0.93
C ARG A 99 -2.02 -10.62 -2.12
N LEU A 100 -0.84 -11.19 -1.85
CA LEU A 100 0.12 -11.63 -2.88
C LEU A 100 -0.28 -12.96 -3.53
N VAL A 101 -1.48 -13.00 -4.11
CA VAL A 101 -2.08 -14.15 -4.78
C VAL A 101 -2.50 -13.77 -6.20
N ALA A 102 -2.50 -14.72 -7.13
CA ALA A 102 -2.85 -14.46 -8.54
C ALA A 102 -4.34 -14.14 -8.75
N GLY A 103 -5.19 -14.38 -7.75
CA GLY A 103 -6.59 -14.04 -7.75
C GLY A 103 -7.16 -14.19 -6.35
N LEU A 104 -8.08 -13.29 -5.98
CA LEU A 104 -8.74 -13.34 -4.68
C LEU A 104 -9.70 -14.52 -4.62
N THR A 105 -9.62 -15.27 -3.54
CA THR A 105 -10.59 -16.31 -3.18
C THR A 105 -11.63 -15.76 -2.20
N PRO A 106 -12.76 -16.45 -1.97
CA PRO A 106 -13.71 -16.04 -0.93
C PRO A 106 -13.06 -15.88 0.46
N ALA A 107 -12.07 -16.69 0.79
CA ALA A 107 -11.33 -16.58 2.05
C ALA A 107 -10.49 -15.29 2.11
N ASP A 108 -9.89 -14.86 0.99
CA ASP A 108 -9.20 -13.57 0.94
C ASP A 108 -10.19 -12.41 1.12
N ILE A 109 -11.40 -12.51 0.54
CA ILE A 109 -12.45 -11.50 0.72
C ILE A 109 -12.90 -11.42 2.17
N GLU A 110 -13.07 -12.54 2.88
CA GLU A 110 -13.40 -12.53 4.32
C GLU A 110 -12.35 -11.80 5.15
N VAL A 111 -11.06 -12.01 4.85
CA VAL A 111 -9.96 -11.28 5.52
C VAL A 111 -10.07 -9.77 5.25
N LEU A 112 -10.22 -9.37 3.98
CA LEU A 112 -10.31 -7.96 3.61
C LEU A 112 -11.57 -7.29 4.18
N ALA A 113 -12.70 -7.99 4.21
CA ALA A 113 -13.96 -7.50 4.77
C ALA A 113 -13.88 -7.31 6.30
N GLY A 114 -13.15 -8.18 7.00
CA GLY A 114 -12.87 -8.02 8.43
C GLY A 114 -12.21 -6.67 8.74
N VAL A 115 -11.21 -6.29 7.95
CA VAL A 115 -10.51 -4.99 8.11
C VAL A 115 -11.45 -3.79 7.97
N ILE A 116 -12.36 -3.82 6.99
CA ILE A 116 -13.34 -2.73 6.78
C ILE A 116 -14.35 -2.65 7.94
N SER A 117 -14.70 -3.79 8.54
CA SER A 117 -15.74 -3.85 9.58
C SER A 117 -15.22 -3.39 10.96
N ASP A 118 -13.90 -3.45 11.17
CA ASP A 118 -13.24 -3.09 12.43
C ASP A 118 -12.72 -1.64 12.48
N GLY A 119 -12.74 -0.92 11.34
CA GLY A 119 -12.31 0.48 11.21
C GLY A 119 -13.45 1.49 11.22
#